data_AF-A0A9R0JGW2-F1
#
_entry.id   AF-A0A9R0JGW2-F1
#
_cell.length_a   1.000
_cell.length_b   1.000
_cell.length_c   1.000
_cell.angle_alpha   90.00
_cell.angle_beta   90.00
_cell.angle_gamma   90.00
#
_symmetry.space_group_name_H-M   'P 1'
#
loop_
_entity.id
_entity.type
_entity.pdbx_description
1 polymer ?
#
loop_
_entity_poly.entity_id
_entity_poly.type
_entity_poly.pdbx_seq_one_letter_code
_entity_poly.pdbx_strand_id
1 'polypeptide(L)'
;MGASLLRLQFHDCGVSGCDASILLDETPTSSSEKSAMINLNSARGFEVIDTIKARLEKACPGVVSCADIITIVARDCVSTLGGPSYTVPLGRRDSTDSHKFKADLLVPVFLAGLHAQIFAFKLKGISKTEFVALTGAHTVGMARCTSYRDHIYDDNNIDPVFAASLQANCPKEGGDNNTTPIDSTTPFVFDNAYFINLMNKKGVLPTDQALYTGEGGPTDAIVANYSSSKDNFFKDFVTAILKFGQLGVLTGTDGEIRTNCRKVNTAN
;
A
#
# COMPACT_ATOMS: atom_id res chain seq x y z
N MET A 1 -4.01 -6.76 10.58
CA MET A 1 -3.44 -5.43 10.87
C MET A 1 -2.18 -5.18 10.05
N GLY A 2 -1.25 -6.13 9.95
CA GLY A 2 0.02 -5.92 9.23
C GLY A 2 -0.13 -5.39 7.79
N ALA A 3 -1.02 -5.96 6.99
CA ALA A 3 -1.32 -5.46 5.64
C ALA A 3 -1.78 -3.98 5.63
N SER A 4 -2.56 -3.55 6.63
CA SER A 4 -3.03 -2.16 6.73
C SER A 4 -1.89 -1.19 6.99
N LEU A 5 -0.91 -1.59 7.83
CA LEU A 5 0.25 -0.77 8.18
C LEU A 5 1.28 -0.73 7.03
N LEU A 6 1.43 -1.82 6.28
CA LEU A 6 2.18 -1.83 5.03
C LEU A 6 1.56 -0.86 4.01
N ARG A 7 0.23 -0.93 3.83
CA ARG A 7 -0.50 0.00 2.96
C ARG A 7 -0.37 1.45 3.44
N LEU A 8 -0.29 1.70 4.74
CA LEU A 8 -0.11 3.04 5.28
C LEU A 8 1.22 3.67 4.82
N GLN A 9 2.31 2.89 4.75
CA GLN A 9 3.57 3.35 4.13
C GLN A 9 3.38 3.71 2.66
N PHE A 10 2.66 2.87 1.91
CA PHE A 10 2.42 3.13 0.49
C PHE A 10 1.71 4.48 0.29
N HIS A 11 0.68 4.74 1.08
CA HIS A 11 -0.12 5.95 0.96
C HIS A 11 0.59 7.20 1.48
N ASP A 12 1.46 7.07 2.47
CA ASP A 12 2.35 8.16 2.90
C ASP A 12 3.33 8.52 1.76
N CYS A 13 4.22 7.60 1.42
CA CYS A 13 5.26 7.79 0.40
C CYS A 13 4.71 8.13 -1.00
N GLY A 14 3.48 7.71 -1.31
CA GLY A 14 2.80 8.02 -2.57
C GLY A 14 2.44 9.49 -2.73
N VAL A 15 2.26 10.22 -1.62
CA VAL A 15 1.73 11.58 -1.56
C VAL A 15 2.77 12.52 -0.95
N SER A 16 3.36 13.40 -1.77
CA SER A 16 4.43 14.35 -1.37
C SER A 16 5.72 13.74 -0.82
N GLY A 17 5.77 12.47 -0.42
CA GLY A 17 6.97 11.80 0.06
C GLY A 17 6.69 10.99 1.33
N CYS A 18 7.68 10.26 1.83
CA CYS A 18 7.55 9.51 3.08
C CYS A 18 7.78 10.45 4.29
N ASP A 19 6.79 11.28 4.60
CA ASP A 19 6.90 12.38 5.57
C ASP A 19 5.83 12.32 6.68
N ALA A 20 5.09 11.22 6.75
CA ALA A 20 3.97 11.00 7.68
C ALA A 20 2.87 12.09 7.61
N SER A 21 2.73 12.79 6.49
CA SER A 21 1.65 13.75 6.23
C SER A 21 0.28 13.09 6.33
N ILE A 22 0.16 11.82 5.92
CA ILE A 22 -1.08 11.03 6.04
C ILE A 22 -1.61 10.88 7.47
N LEU A 23 -0.75 11.05 8.48
CA LEU A 23 -1.14 10.89 9.88
C LEU A 23 -1.80 12.13 10.47
N LEU A 24 -1.64 13.30 9.85
CA LEU A 24 -2.22 14.55 10.33
C LEU A 24 -3.75 14.49 10.31
N ASP A 25 -4.37 14.87 11.41
CA ASP A 25 -5.82 15.08 11.48
C ASP A 25 -6.18 16.45 10.92
N GLU A 26 -7.46 16.61 10.57
CA GLU A 26 -7.98 17.84 9.99
C GLU A 26 -7.91 18.99 11.01
N THR A 27 -7.57 20.18 10.51
CA THR A 27 -7.55 21.42 11.30
C THR A 27 -8.43 22.45 10.60
N PRO A 28 -8.77 23.59 11.26
CA PRO A 28 -9.54 24.65 10.62
C PRO A 28 -8.90 25.23 9.35
N THR A 29 -7.59 25.02 9.15
CA THR A 29 -6.82 25.59 8.04
C THR A 29 -6.22 24.53 7.11
N SER A 30 -6.35 23.23 7.41
CA SER A 30 -5.74 22.14 6.63
C SER A 30 -6.61 20.89 6.63
N SER A 31 -6.86 20.35 5.43
CA SER A 31 -7.63 19.11 5.26
C SER A 31 -6.72 17.88 5.36
N SER A 32 -7.17 16.90 6.15
CA SER A 32 -6.45 15.63 6.33
C SER A 32 -6.49 14.77 5.07
N GLU A 33 -5.37 14.12 4.74
CA GLU A 33 -5.33 13.06 3.74
C GLU A 33 -6.22 11.86 4.11
N LYS A 34 -6.57 11.66 5.38
CA LYS A 34 -7.48 10.59 5.82
C LYS A 34 -8.87 10.70 5.20
N SER A 35 -9.29 11.91 4.84
CA SER A 35 -10.55 12.16 4.15
C SER A 35 -10.43 12.17 2.62
N ALA A 36 -9.24 11.94 2.06
CA ALA A 36 -9.06 11.74 0.62
C ALA A 36 -9.78 10.47 0.16
N MET A 37 -10.30 10.45 -1.06
CA MET A 37 -11.12 9.38 -1.64
C MET A 37 -10.44 8.00 -1.55
N ILE A 38 -9.11 7.95 -1.74
CA ILE A 38 -8.33 6.70 -1.69
C ILE A 38 -8.13 6.17 -0.25
N ASN A 39 -8.29 7.03 0.76
CA ASN A 39 -8.07 6.76 2.19
C ASN A 39 -9.38 6.62 2.98
N LEU A 40 -10.40 7.38 2.61
CA LEU A 40 -11.67 7.48 3.32
C LEU A 40 -12.35 6.12 3.41
N ASN A 41 -12.70 5.70 4.62
CA ASN A 41 -13.30 4.38 4.90
C ASN A 41 -12.48 3.21 4.33
N SER A 42 -11.14 3.35 4.32
CA SER A 42 -10.23 2.40 3.69
C SER A 42 -8.89 2.29 4.42
N ALA A 43 -8.13 3.38 4.53
CA ALA A 43 -6.89 3.44 5.31
C ALA A 43 -7.20 3.26 6.81
N ARG A 44 -6.35 2.51 7.52
CA ARG A 44 -6.58 2.14 8.93
C ARG A 44 -5.28 1.74 9.62
N GLY A 45 -5.29 1.73 10.95
CA GLY A 45 -4.13 1.39 11.78
C GLY A 45 -3.44 2.61 12.40
N PHE A 46 -4.02 3.80 12.26
CA PHE A 46 -3.50 5.04 12.83
C PHE A 46 -3.30 4.95 14.35
N GLU A 47 -4.21 4.26 15.05
CA GLU A 47 -4.22 4.06 16.51
C GLU A 47 -3.06 3.17 16.97
N VAL A 48 -2.60 2.27 16.09
CA VAL A 48 -1.41 1.46 16.33
C VAL A 48 -0.16 2.35 16.26
N ILE A 49 -0.10 3.26 15.28
CA ILE A 49 0.98 4.24 15.17
C ILE A 49 1.00 5.16 16.40
N ASP A 50 -0.15 5.63 16.88
CA ASP A 50 -0.25 6.44 18.09
C ASP A 50 0.30 5.69 19.32
N THR A 51 -0.06 4.42 19.46
CA THR A 51 0.39 3.58 20.57
C THR A 51 1.91 3.38 20.54
N ILE A 52 2.47 3.15 19.36
CA ILE A 52 3.92 3.03 19.17
C ILE A 52 4.61 4.35 19.49
N LYS A 53 4.08 5.47 18.96
CA LYS A 53 4.62 6.80 19.21
C LYS A 53 4.63 7.14 20.69
N ALA A 54 3.52 6.90 21.40
CA ALA A 54 3.45 7.17 22.84
C ALA A 54 4.48 6.37 23.65
N ARG A 55 4.74 5.11 23.27
CA ARG A 55 5.78 4.29 23.91
C ARG A 55 7.18 4.81 23.60
N LEU A 56 7.44 5.21 22.36
CA LEU A 56 8.72 5.79 21.94
C LEU A 56 8.97 7.13 22.62
N GLU A 57 7.99 8.02 22.72
CA GLU A 57 8.13 9.28 23.43
C GLU A 57 8.42 9.10 24.92
N LYS A 58 7.91 8.02 25.54
CA LYS A 58 8.27 7.68 26.93
C LYS A 58 9.71 7.20 27.06
N ALA A 59 10.23 6.47 26.07
CA ALA A 59 11.56 5.86 26.12
C ALA A 59 12.67 6.80 25.64
N CYS A 60 12.38 7.59 24.60
CA CYS A 60 13.29 8.51 23.92
C CYS A 60 12.51 9.75 23.42
N PRO A 61 12.19 10.71 24.32
CA PRO A 61 11.38 11.88 23.99
C PRO A 61 11.96 12.69 22.82
N GLY A 62 11.12 13.01 21.82
CA GLY A 62 11.48 13.88 20.70
C GLY A 62 12.55 13.32 19.75
N VAL A 63 12.80 12.01 19.75
CA VAL A 63 13.86 11.39 18.93
C VAL A 63 13.31 10.77 17.64
N VAL A 64 12.27 9.93 17.72
CA VAL A 64 11.82 9.11 16.59
C VAL A 64 10.67 9.80 15.85
N SER A 65 10.85 10.12 14.56
CA SER A 65 9.79 10.69 13.73
C SER A 65 8.65 9.69 13.47
N CYS A 66 7.47 10.20 13.19
CA CYS A 66 6.35 9.36 12.77
C CYS A 66 6.59 8.73 11.38
N ALA A 67 7.30 9.43 10.50
CA ALA A 67 7.71 8.91 9.19
C ALA A 67 8.61 7.66 9.33
N ASP A 68 9.58 7.67 10.24
CA ASP A 68 10.38 6.47 10.51
C ASP A 68 9.55 5.35 11.16
N ILE A 69 8.59 5.67 12.05
CA ILE A 69 7.68 4.67 12.62
C ILE A 69 6.89 3.94 11.51
N ILE A 70 6.31 4.66 10.55
CA ILE A 70 5.55 4.03 9.45
C ILE A 70 6.41 3.02 8.71
N THR A 71 7.64 3.39 8.33
CA THR A 71 8.52 2.52 7.52
C THR A 71 9.07 1.32 8.30
N ILE A 72 9.42 1.49 9.58
CA ILE A 72 9.83 0.38 10.45
C ILE A 72 8.69 -0.59 10.64
N VAL A 73 7.50 -0.09 10.97
CA VAL A 73 6.32 -0.92 11.24
C VAL A 73 5.90 -1.68 9.99
N ALA A 74 5.94 -1.07 8.82
CA ALA A 74 5.67 -1.76 7.56
C ALA A 74 6.63 -2.94 7.33
N ARG A 75 7.94 -2.75 7.55
CA ARG A 75 8.93 -3.85 7.50
C ARG A 75 8.63 -4.95 8.50
N ASP A 76 8.38 -4.58 9.76
CA ASP A 76 8.09 -5.53 10.82
C ASP A 76 6.81 -6.34 10.51
N CYS A 77 5.81 -5.70 9.91
CA CYS A 77 4.58 -6.35 9.48
C CYS A 77 4.82 -7.35 8.34
N VAL A 78 5.62 -6.99 7.32
CA VAL A 78 6.01 -7.91 6.24
C VAL A 78 6.72 -9.13 6.82
N SER A 79 7.73 -8.91 7.67
CA SER A 79 8.49 -10.00 8.28
C SER A 79 7.64 -10.88 9.19
N THR A 80 6.74 -10.29 9.99
CA THR A 80 5.83 -11.04 10.89
C THR A 80 4.85 -11.91 10.11
N LEU A 81 4.46 -11.48 8.90
CA LEU A 81 3.57 -12.23 8.02
C LEU A 81 4.33 -13.30 7.19
N GLY A 82 5.62 -13.53 7.43
CA GLY A 82 6.42 -14.54 6.74
C GLY A 82 7.18 -14.04 5.51
N GLY A 83 7.13 -12.73 5.25
CA GLY A 83 7.85 -12.08 4.17
C GLY A 83 9.34 -11.82 4.49
N PRO A 84 10.07 -11.18 3.57
CA PRO A 84 11.49 -10.91 3.76
C PRO A 84 11.71 -9.87 4.87
N SER A 85 12.80 -10.04 5.61
CA SER A 85 13.32 -9.00 6.50
C SER A 85 14.36 -8.17 5.75
N TYR A 86 14.43 -6.88 6.07
CA TYR A 86 15.36 -5.94 5.47
C TYR A 86 15.67 -4.79 6.43
N THR A 87 16.80 -4.14 6.24
CA THR A 87 17.22 -2.98 7.06
C THR A 87 16.59 -1.71 6.49
N VAL A 88 15.77 -1.03 7.30
CA VAL A 88 15.12 0.22 6.92
C VAL A 88 16.09 1.39 7.16
N PRO A 89 16.44 2.20 6.13
CA PRO A 89 17.14 3.46 6.34
C PRO A 89 16.28 4.40 7.18
N LEU A 90 16.86 5.07 8.18
CA LEU A 90 16.17 5.98 9.10
C LEU A 90 16.69 7.41 8.95
N GLY A 91 16.06 8.34 9.67
CA GLY A 91 16.39 9.76 9.66
C GLY A 91 15.37 10.63 8.92
N ARG A 92 14.19 10.08 8.60
CA ARG A 92 13.08 10.88 8.04
C ARG A 92 12.57 11.83 9.10
N ARG A 93 12.07 12.98 8.65
CA ARG A 93 11.38 13.97 9.47
C ARG A 93 9.93 14.09 9.03
N ASP A 94 9.12 14.58 9.95
CA ASP A 94 7.68 14.70 9.79
C ASP A 94 7.31 16.00 9.07
N SER A 95 6.37 15.92 8.14
CA SER A 95 5.76 17.08 7.48
C SER A 95 4.92 17.91 8.45
N THR A 96 4.91 19.21 8.20
CA THR A 96 4.02 20.19 8.85
C THR A 96 2.70 20.38 8.10
N ASP A 97 2.54 19.74 6.94
CA ASP A 97 1.40 19.89 6.03
C ASP A 97 0.81 18.53 5.63
N SER A 98 -0.50 18.53 5.39
CA SER A 98 -1.27 17.43 4.82
C SER A 98 -1.67 17.78 3.38
N HIS A 99 -1.74 16.78 2.49
CA HIS A 99 -1.90 16.97 1.06
C HIS A 99 -3.11 16.23 0.49
N LYS A 100 -4.30 16.40 1.08
CA LYS A 100 -5.54 15.73 0.65
C LYS A 100 -5.77 15.76 -0.88
N PHE A 101 -5.62 16.92 -1.51
CA PHE A 101 -5.82 17.04 -2.97
C PHE A 101 -4.84 16.16 -3.76
N LYS A 102 -3.57 16.10 -3.37
CA LYS A 102 -2.58 15.22 -4.02
C LYS A 102 -2.91 13.75 -3.80
N ALA A 103 -3.43 13.38 -2.63
CA ALA A 103 -3.93 12.04 -2.36
C ALA A 103 -5.14 11.68 -3.23
N ASP A 104 -6.07 12.62 -3.46
CA ASP A 104 -7.21 12.42 -4.37
C ASP A 104 -6.77 12.20 -5.83
N LEU A 105 -5.69 12.84 -6.26
CA LEU A 105 -5.11 12.64 -7.60
C LEU A 105 -4.54 11.23 -7.84
N LEU A 106 -4.40 10.41 -6.80
CA LEU A 106 -4.03 9.00 -6.96
C LEU A 106 -5.18 8.13 -7.46
N VAL A 107 -6.44 8.51 -7.22
CA VAL A 107 -7.62 7.75 -7.69
C VAL A 107 -7.61 7.51 -9.20
N PRO A 108 -7.48 8.54 -10.07
CA PRO A 108 -7.43 8.30 -11.52
C PRO A 108 -6.23 7.44 -11.94
N VAL A 109 -5.12 7.45 -11.19
CA VAL A 109 -3.97 6.58 -11.48
C VAL A 109 -4.32 5.11 -11.20
N PHE A 110 -4.92 4.80 -10.05
CA PHE A 110 -5.28 3.42 -9.68
C PHE A 110 -6.52 2.88 -10.39
N LEU A 111 -7.32 3.73 -11.02
CA LEU A 111 -8.40 3.33 -11.92
C LEU A 111 -7.97 3.27 -13.40
N ALA A 112 -6.76 3.74 -13.72
CA ALA A 112 -6.26 3.68 -15.09
C ALA A 112 -5.73 2.29 -15.45
N GLY A 113 -5.59 2.03 -16.76
CA GLY A 113 -5.00 0.79 -17.26
C GLY A 113 -3.53 0.61 -16.87
N LEU A 114 -3.06 -0.64 -16.94
CA LEU A 114 -1.71 -1.05 -16.52
C LEU A 114 -0.57 -0.15 -17.03
N HIS A 115 -0.61 0.24 -18.31
CA HIS A 115 0.42 1.12 -18.90
C HIS A 115 0.52 2.47 -18.20
N ALA A 116 -0.62 3.07 -17.83
CA ALA A 116 -0.66 4.35 -17.13
C ALA A 116 -0.14 4.22 -15.70
N GLN A 117 -0.46 3.11 -15.02
CA GLN A 117 0.08 2.82 -13.68
C GLN A 117 1.60 2.64 -13.71
N ILE A 118 2.12 1.82 -14.62
CA ILE A 118 3.57 1.64 -14.81
C ILE A 118 4.24 2.98 -15.10
N PHE A 119 3.64 3.81 -15.95
CA PHE A 119 4.19 5.13 -16.27
C PHE A 119 4.19 6.08 -15.07
N ALA A 120 3.12 6.12 -14.27
CA ALA A 120 3.03 6.94 -13.07
C ALA A 120 4.10 6.56 -12.03
N PHE A 121 4.35 5.27 -11.84
CA PHE A 121 5.43 4.78 -10.98
C PHE A 121 6.82 5.10 -11.55
N LYS A 122 6.98 5.00 -12.89
CA LYS A 122 8.21 5.39 -13.57
C LYS A 122 8.55 6.87 -13.38
N LEU A 123 7.57 7.77 -13.34
CA LEU A 123 7.78 9.20 -13.03
C LEU A 123 8.33 9.43 -11.63
N LYS A 124 8.10 8.49 -10.70
CA LYS A 124 8.70 8.46 -9.35
C LYS A 124 10.01 7.65 -9.30
N GLY A 125 10.58 7.31 -10.46
CA GLY A 125 11.81 6.53 -10.57
C GLY A 125 11.65 5.03 -10.30
N ILE A 126 10.43 4.52 -10.17
CA ILE A 126 10.14 3.11 -9.94
C ILE A 126 9.99 2.39 -11.29
N SER A 127 10.85 1.41 -11.55
CA SER A 127 10.84 0.60 -12.76
C SER A 127 9.62 -0.30 -12.84
N LYS A 128 9.36 -0.86 -14.02
CA LYS A 128 8.27 -1.84 -14.23
C LYS A 128 8.40 -3.05 -13.31
N THR A 129 9.61 -3.60 -13.14
CA THR A 129 9.86 -4.74 -12.24
C THR A 129 9.60 -4.38 -10.79
N GLU A 130 10.06 -3.21 -10.35
CA GLU A 130 9.82 -2.71 -8.99
C GLU A 130 8.33 -2.43 -8.76
N PHE A 131 7.60 -1.90 -9.75
CA PHE A 131 6.15 -1.72 -9.69
C PHE A 131 5.43 -3.06 -9.48
N VAL A 132 5.71 -4.07 -10.32
CA VAL A 132 5.10 -5.40 -10.17
C VAL A 132 5.44 -6.02 -8.82
N ALA A 133 6.68 -5.85 -8.34
CA ALA A 133 7.08 -6.31 -7.01
C ALA A 133 6.26 -5.62 -5.91
N LEU A 134 6.12 -4.28 -5.94
CA LEU A 134 5.33 -3.54 -4.95
C LEU A 134 3.86 -3.95 -4.95
N THR A 135 3.25 -4.18 -6.12
CA THR A 135 1.86 -4.69 -6.20
C THR A 135 1.74 -6.08 -5.58
N GLY A 136 2.82 -6.86 -5.55
CA GLY A 136 2.90 -8.12 -4.79
C GLY A 136 2.58 -7.99 -3.30
N ALA A 137 2.60 -6.79 -2.70
CA ALA A 137 2.08 -6.55 -1.35
C ALA A 137 0.61 -6.98 -1.16
N HIS A 138 -0.15 -7.09 -2.24
CA HIS A 138 -1.51 -7.63 -2.28
C HIS A 138 -1.60 -9.14 -1.95
N THR A 139 -0.49 -9.83 -1.73
CA THR A 139 -0.47 -11.19 -1.11
C THR A 139 -1.10 -11.21 0.29
N VAL A 140 -1.24 -10.06 0.95
CA VAL A 140 -1.93 -9.95 2.24
C VAL A 140 -2.93 -8.81 2.23
N GLY A 141 -3.97 -8.94 3.07
CA GLY A 141 -4.97 -7.89 3.27
C GLY A 141 -6.29 -8.18 2.58
N MET A 142 -7.17 -7.19 2.63
CA MET A 142 -8.58 -7.33 2.26
C MET A 142 -8.99 -6.20 1.31
N ALA A 143 -9.83 -6.52 0.33
CA ALA A 143 -10.48 -5.55 -0.54
C ALA A 143 -11.98 -5.45 -0.22
N ARG A 144 -12.55 -4.25 -0.35
CA ARG A 144 -14.00 -4.01 -0.25
C ARG A 144 -14.68 -4.38 -1.57
N CYS A 145 -15.94 -4.82 -1.49
CA CYS A 145 -16.77 -5.16 -2.64
C CYS A 145 -16.78 -4.06 -3.72
N THR A 146 -16.84 -2.79 -3.31
CA THR A 146 -16.75 -1.64 -4.24
C THR A 146 -15.49 -1.59 -5.10
N SER A 147 -14.41 -2.28 -4.72
CA SER A 147 -13.13 -2.26 -5.43
C SER A 147 -13.02 -3.35 -6.50
N TYR A 148 -13.90 -4.36 -6.48
CA TYR A 148 -13.83 -5.51 -7.41
C TYR A 148 -15.18 -5.92 -8.00
N ARG A 149 -16.30 -5.28 -7.60
CA ARG A 149 -17.65 -5.64 -8.07
C ARG A 149 -17.74 -5.71 -9.59
N ASP A 150 -17.32 -4.66 -10.28
CA ASP A 150 -17.41 -4.58 -11.74
C ASP A 150 -16.57 -5.71 -12.38
N HIS A 151 -15.38 -5.98 -11.82
CA HIS A 151 -14.51 -7.06 -12.30
C HIS A 151 -15.17 -8.44 -12.24
N ILE A 152 -15.84 -8.78 -11.14
CA ILE A 152 -16.44 -10.11 -10.96
C ILE A 152 -17.76 -10.29 -11.72
N TYR A 153 -18.37 -9.23 -12.24
CA TYR A 153 -19.64 -9.28 -12.97
C TYR A 153 -19.52 -8.99 -14.47
N ASP A 154 -18.59 -8.13 -14.87
CA ASP A 154 -18.53 -7.57 -16.23
C ASP A 154 -17.28 -8.00 -17.01
N ASP A 155 -16.20 -8.42 -16.33
CA ASP A 155 -14.95 -8.80 -17.00
C ASP A 155 -14.88 -10.31 -17.36
N ASN A 156 -14.12 -10.62 -18.42
CA ASN A 156 -13.91 -11.99 -18.90
C ASN A 156 -12.52 -12.56 -18.57
N ASN A 157 -11.67 -11.78 -17.90
CA ASN A 157 -10.30 -12.17 -17.54
C ASN A 157 -10.17 -12.76 -16.12
N ILE A 158 -11.29 -13.14 -15.51
CA ILE A 158 -11.38 -13.82 -14.21
C ILE A 158 -11.88 -15.26 -14.38
N ASP A 159 -11.39 -16.20 -13.56
CA ASP A 159 -11.90 -17.56 -13.50
C ASP A 159 -13.40 -17.56 -13.10
N PRO A 160 -14.31 -18.13 -13.89
CA PRO A 160 -15.75 -18.03 -13.63
C PRO A 160 -16.19 -18.64 -12.29
N VAL A 161 -15.53 -19.71 -11.85
CA VAL A 161 -15.83 -20.35 -10.56
C VAL A 161 -15.38 -19.45 -9.41
N PHE A 162 -14.20 -18.86 -9.53
CA PHE A 162 -13.69 -17.89 -8.57
C PHE A 162 -14.57 -16.62 -8.52
N ALA A 163 -14.96 -16.07 -9.67
CA ALA A 163 -15.89 -14.93 -9.74
C ALA A 163 -17.21 -15.24 -9.01
N ALA A 164 -17.83 -16.39 -9.29
CA ALA A 164 -19.04 -16.83 -8.60
C ALA A 164 -18.86 -16.95 -7.08
N SER A 165 -17.69 -17.40 -6.62
CA SER A 165 -17.38 -17.45 -5.18
C SER A 165 -17.32 -16.08 -4.52
N LEU A 166 -16.81 -15.06 -5.23
CA LEU A 166 -16.75 -13.67 -4.75
C LEU A 166 -18.13 -13.01 -4.76
N GLN A 167 -18.95 -13.29 -5.78
CA GLN A 167 -20.32 -12.76 -5.92
C GLN A 167 -21.22 -13.15 -4.73
N ALA A 168 -20.97 -14.29 -4.08
CA ALA A 168 -21.71 -14.72 -2.89
C ALA A 168 -21.60 -13.72 -1.73
N ASN A 169 -20.48 -13.00 -1.62
CA ASN A 169 -20.23 -11.99 -0.58
C ASN A 169 -20.22 -10.55 -1.14
N CYS A 170 -20.38 -10.37 -2.44
CA CYS A 170 -20.39 -9.08 -3.12
C CYS A 170 -21.54 -9.03 -4.15
N PRO A 171 -22.77 -8.72 -3.70
CA PRO A 171 -23.92 -8.62 -4.60
C PRO A 171 -23.76 -7.50 -5.64
N LYS A 172 -24.50 -7.60 -6.75
CA LYS A 172 -24.58 -6.54 -7.79
C LYS A 172 -24.98 -5.18 -7.21
N GLU A 173 -25.84 -5.17 -6.19
CA GLU A 173 -26.28 -3.95 -5.52
C GLU A 173 -26.21 -4.13 -3.99
N GLY A 174 -25.69 -3.11 -3.30
CA GLY A 174 -25.46 -3.15 -1.86
C GLY A 174 -24.21 -3.96 -1.47
N GLY A 175 -24.05 -4.20 -0.16
CA GLY A 175 -22.90 -4.92 0.38
C GLY A 175 -21.55 -4.21 0.18
N ASP A 176 -21.55 -2.90 -0.04
CA ASP A 176 -20.35 -2.10 -0.39
C ASP A 176 -19.18 -2.22 0.61
N ASN A 177 -19.49 -2.53 1.87
CA ASN A 177 -18.50 -2.70 2.94
C ASN A 177 -18.09 -4.15 3.17
N ASN A 178 -18.69 -5.12 2.47
CA ASN A 178 -18.25 -6.51 2.54
C ASN A 178 -16.82 -6.60 2.02
N THR A 179 -16.01 -7.41 2.71
CA THR A 179 -14.60 -7.57 2.37
C THR A 179 -14.28 -9.01 2.01
N THR A 180 -13.29 -9.17 1.13
CA THR A 180 -12.71 -10.46 0.76
C THR A 180 -11.18 -10.35 0.84
N PRO A 181 -10.46 -11.43 1.14
CA PRO A 181 -9.01 -11.42 1.02
C PRO A 181 -8.57 -11.15 -0.42
N ILE A 182 -7.51 -10.37 -0.60
CA ILE A 182 -6.96 -10.09 -1.93
C ILE A 182 -6.24 -11.34 -2.47
N ASP A 183 -5.52 -12.05 -1.59
CA ASP A 183 -4.99 -13.39 -1.85
C ASP A 183 -5.96 -14.45 -1.33
N SER A 184 -6.56 -15.21 -2.24
CA SER A 184 -7.51 -16.28 -1.89
C SER A 184 -6.85 -17.59 -1.43
N THR A 185 -5.54 -17.72 -1.61
CA THR A 185 -4.78 -18.94 -1.32
C THR A 185 -4.15 -18.86 0.08
N THR A 186 -3.46 -17.76 0.39
CA THR A 186 -2.78 -17.56 1.68
C THR A 186 -3.05 -16.16 2.26
N PRO A 187 -4.29 -15.85 2.67
CA PRO A 187 -4.76 -14.48 2.94
C PRO A 187 -4.01 -13.71 4.05
N PHE A 188 -3.22 -14.41 4.87
CA PHE A 188 -2.48 -13.86 6.00
C PHE A 188 -0.98 -14.19 5.97
N VAL A 189 -0.46 -14.69 4.84
CA VAL A 189 0.96 -15.00 4.66
C VAL A 189 1.51 -14.12 3.55
N PHE A 190 2.61 -13.44 3.81
CA PHE A 190 3.32 -12.66 2.80
C PHE A 190 4.20 -13.61 1.99
N ASP A 191 3.72 -14.08 0.85
CA ASP A 191 4.42 -15.01 -0.03
C ASP A 191 4.18 -14.69 -1.52
N ASN A 192 4.43 -15.64 -2.43
CA ASN A 192 4.23 -15.44 -3.86
C ASN A 192 2.92 -16.04 -4.40
N ALA A 193 2.01 -16.50 -3.53
CA ALA A 193 0.71 -17.05 -3.93
C ALA A 193 -0.13 -16.03 -4.69
N TYR A 194 0.01 -14.74 -4.39
CA TYR A 194 -0.54 -13.65 -5.19
C TYR A 194 -0.25 -13.82 -6.69
N PHE A 195 1.02 -14.00 -7.07
CA PHE A 195 1.40 -14.16 -8.48
C PHE A 195 0.91 -15.49 -9.07
N ILE A 196 0.87 -16.55 -8.26
CA ILE A 196 0.27 -17.83 -8.66
C ILE A 196 -1.23 -17.66 -8.96
N ASN A 197 -1.95 -16.89 -8.14
CA ASN A 197 -3.37 -16.60 -8.35
C ASN A 197 -3.58 -15.87 -9.68
N LEU A 198 -2.75 -14.87 -10.02
CA LEU A 198 -2.87 -14.14 -11.28
C LEU A 198 -2.73 -15.06 -12.51
N MET A 199 -1.80 -16.01 -12.46
CA MET A 199 -1.64 -17.00 -13.54
C MET A 199 -2.87 -17.90 -13.73
N ASN A 200 -3.66 -18.08 -12.67
CA ASN A 200 -4.88 -18.87 -12.66
C ASN A 200 -6.15 -18.03 -12.85
N LYS A 201 -6.02 -16.77 -13.28
CA LYS A 201 -7.13 -15.81 -13.42
C LYS A 201 -7.90 -15.57 -12.10
N LYS A 202 -7.20 -15.60 -10.97
CA LYS A 202 -7.75 -15.40 -9.62
C LYS A 202 -7.29 -14.10 -8.97
N GLY A 203 -6.95 -13.08 -9.75
CA GLY A 203 -6.78 -11.71 -9.25
C GLY A 203 -8.13 -11.16 -8.78
N VAL A 204 -8.19 -10.63 -7.56
CA VAL A 204 -9.44 -10.05 -7.02
C VAL A 204 -9.70 -8.66 -7.60
N LEU A 205 -8.68 -7.82 -7.69
CA LEU A 205 -8.81 -6.49 -8.27
C LEU A 205 -8.60 -6.56 -9.79
N PRO A 206 -9.33 -5.77 -10.59
CA PRO A 206 -9.12 -5.72 -12.04
C PRO A 206 -7.69 -5.27 -12.39
N THR A 207 -7.11 -4.37 -11.57
CA THR A 207 -5.73 -3.91 -11.72
C THR A 207 -4.69 -4.98 -11.39
N ASP A 208 -5.01 -5.93 -10.50
CA ASP A 208 -4.15 -7.07 -10.21
C ASP A 208 -4.14 -8.03 -11.39
N GLN A 209 -5.34 -8.41 -11.87
CA GLN A 209 -5.44 -9.36 -12.98
C GLN A 209 -4.86 -8.79 -14.28
N ALA A 210 -4.88 -7.48 -14.47
CA ALA A 210 -4.23 -6.82 -15.61
C ALA A 210 -2.72 -7.06 -15.68
N LEU A 211 -2.03 -7.41 -14.57
CA LEU A 211 -0.60 -7.71 -14.57
C LEU A 211 -0.25 -8.99 -15.34
N TYR A 212 -1.22 -9.89 -15.56
CA TYR A 212 -0.99 -11.14 -16.25
C TYR A 212 -2.13 -11.45 -17.21
N THR A 213 -1.84 -11.39 -18.52
CA THR A 213 -2.80 -11.80 -19.55
C THR A 213 -2.60 -13.26 -19.95
N GLY A 214 -1.37 -13.78 -19.81
CA GLY A 214 -0.99 -15.10 -20.33
C GLY A 214 -0.79 -15.10 -21.85
N GLU A 215 -0.79 -13.91 -22.47
CA GLU A 215 -0.76 -13.70 -23.92
C GLU A 215 0.46 -12.84 -24.32
N GLY A 216 1.46 -12.74 -23.46
CA GLY A 216 2.66 -11.94 -23.70
C GLY A 216 2.48 -10.46 -23.33
N GLY A 217 1.63 -10.19 -22.33
CA GLY A 217 1.44 -8.86 -21.77
C GLY A 217 2.74 -8.23 -21.23
N PRO A 218 2.76 -6.91 -21.01
CA PRO A 218 3.99 -6.17 -20.69
C PRO A 218 4.64 -6.60 -19.36
N THR A 219 3.91 -7.27 -18.47
CA THR A 219 4.35 -7.72 -17.15
C THR A 219 4.29 -9.24 -16.97
N ASP A 220 3.81 -10.00 -17.97
CA ASP A 220 3.57 -11.45 -17.87
C ASP A 220 4.84 -12.21 -17.45
N ALA A 221 5.98 -11.91 -18.07
CA ALA A 221 7.26 -12.57 -17.75
C ALA A 221 7.71 -12.30 -16.31
N ILE A 222 7.38 -11.13 -15.75
CA ILE A 222 7.73 -10.77 -14.37
C ILE A 222 6.83 -11.53 -13.39
N VAL A 223 5.53 -11.59 -13.68
CA VAL A 223 4.56 -12.37 -12.89
C VAL A 223 4.91 -13.86 -12.92
N ALA A 224 5.26 -14.42 -14.08
CA ALA A 224 5.68 -15.82 -14.21
C ALA A 224 6.98 -16.12 -13.45
N ASN A 225 7.92 -15.17 -13.42
CA ASN A 225 9.13 -15.31 -12.61
C ASN A 225 8.84 -15.32 -11.11
N TYR A 226 7.97 -14.42 -10.64
CA TYR A 226 7.61 -14.37 -9.22
C TYR A 226 6.73 -15.53 -8.78
N SER A 227 5.83 -16.02 -9.63
CA SER A 227 5.02 -17.21 -9.35
C SER A 227 5.88 -18.48 -9.22
N SER A 228 6.94 -18.60 -10.02
CA SER A 228 7.87 -19.74 -9.98
C SER A 228 8.94 -19.63 -8.90
N SER A 229 9.28 -18.42 -8.44
CA SER A 229 10.31 -18.20 -7.42
C SER A 229 9.92 -17.10 -6.43
N LYS A 230 9.56 -17.54 -5.22
CA LYS A 230 9.34 -16.65 -4.06
C LYS A 230 10.58 -15.83 -3.72
N ASP A 231 11.77 -16.39 -3.89
CA ASP A 231 13.03 -15.71 -3.61
C ASP A 231 13.29 -14.55 -4.58
N ASN A 232 12.95 -14.73 -5.87
CA ASN A 232 13.03 -13.65 -6.86
C ASN A 232 12.05 -12.53 -6.52
N PHE A 233 10.81 -12.87 -6.16
CA PHE A 233 9.84 -11.89 -5.70
C PHE A 233 10.36 -11.11 -4.48
N PHE A 234 10.80 -11.80 -3.43
CA PHE A 234 11.26 -11.15 -2.21
C PHE A 234 12.47 -10.25 -2.43
N LYS A 235 13.42 -10.67 -3.27
CA LYS A 235 14.58 -9.86 -3.63
C LYS A 235 14.18 -8.54 -4.27
N ASP A 236 13.29 -8.58 -5.25
CA ASP A 236 12.85 -7.38 -5.97
C ASP A 236 11.88 -6.55 -5.13
N PHE A 237 11.06 -7.17 -4.27
CA PHE A 237 10.22 -6.48 -3.29
C PHE A 237 11.05 -5.66 -2.32
N VAL A 238 12.12 -6.23 -1.74
CA VAL A 238 13.03 -5.51 -0.83
C VAL A 238 13.68 -4.32 -1.53
N THR A 239 14.20 -4.52 -2.75
CA THR A 239 14.76 -3.43 -3.56
C THR A 239 13.74 -2.31 -3.76
N ALA A 240 12.53 -2.68 -4.17
CA ALA A 240 11.48 -1.73 -4.52
C ALA A 240 10.94 -0.97 -3.30
N ILE A 241 10.66 -1.64 -2.18
CA ILE A 241 10.11 -1.01 -0.97
C ILE A 241 11.12 -0.10 -0.29
N LEU A 242 12.41 -0.43 -0.33
CA LEU A 242 13.48 0.42 0.17
C LEU A 242 13.61 1.70 -0.66
N LYS A 243 13.53 1.58 -1.99
CA LYS A 243 13.57 2.73 -2.89
C LYS A 243 12.31 3.59 -2.75
N PHE A 244 11.14 2.98 -2.68
CA PHE A 244 9.87 3.67 -2.47
C PHE A 244 9.86 4.43 -1.14
N GLY A 245 10.41 3.81 -0.09
CA GLY A 245 10.58 4.40 1.24
C GLY A 245 11.54 5.60 1.29
N GLN A 246 12.24 5.93 0.21
CA GLN A 246 13.18 7.06 0.12
C GLN A 246 12.64 8.21 -0.76
N LEU A 247 11.40 8.12 -1.22
CA LEU A 247 10.78 9.17 -2.03
C LEU A 247 10.46 10.40 -1.16
N GLY A 248 10.91 11.58 -1.61
CA GLY A 248 10.50 12.86 -1.02
C GLY A 248 10.74 13.01 0.48
N VAL A 249 11.75 12.32 1.02
CA VAL A 249 12.02 12.32 2.47
C VAL A 249 12.51 13.69 2.94
N LEU A 250 11.98 14.15 4.07
CA LEU A 250 12.51 15.30 4.80
C LEU A 250 13.65 14.85 5.71
N THR A 251 14.76 15.58 5.74
CA THR A 251 15.96 15.22 6.53
C THR A 251 16.62 16.46 7.14
N GLY A 252 17.61 16.27 8.02
CA GLY A 252 18.35 17.38 8.62
C GLY A 252 17.45 18.27 9.48
N THR A 253 17.23 19.50 9.04
CA THR A 253 16.36 20.48 9.71
C THR A 253 15.00 20.68 9.04
N ASP A 254 14.75 20.02 7.91
CA ASP A 254 13.49 20.15 7.18
C ASP A 254 12.38 19.35 7.88
N GLY A 255 11.23 19.96 8.11
CA GLY A 255 10.16 19.35 8.92
C GLY A 255 10.51 19.25 10.41
N GLU A 256 9.84 18.36 11.12
CA GLU A 256 9.98 18.21 12.58
C GLU A 256 10.03 16.76 13.08
N ILE A 257 10.27 16.58 14.38
CA ILE A 257 9.98 15.33 15.07
C ILE A 257 8.72 15.58 15.87
N ARG A 258 7.57 15.14 15.37
CA ARG A 258 6.29 15.34 16.07
C ARG A 258 6.27 14.56 17.36
N THR A 259 5.79 15.11 18.45
CA THR A 259 5.54 14.33 19.69
C THR A 259 4.20 13.57 19.63
N ASN A 260 3.30 14.00 18.75
CA ASN A 260 2.02 13.35 18.47
C ASN A 260 1.83 13.30 16.96
N CYS A 261 1.74 12.10 16.38
CA CYS A 261 1.67 11.93 14.93
C CYS A 261 0.43 12.53 14.27
N ARG A 262 -0.60 12.89 15.04
CA ARG A 262 -1.85 13.47 14.52
C ARG A 262 -1.82 14.97 14.32
N LYS A 263 -0.81 15.67 14.84
CA LYS A 263 -0.75 17.13 14.77
C LYS A 263 0.68 17.65 14.70
N VAL A 264 0.83 18.80 14.08
CA VAL A 264 2.08 19.57 14.09
C VAL A 264 2.38 20.01 15.52
N ASN A 265 3.67 20.09 15.90
CA ASN A 265 4.04 20.65 17.19
C ASN A 265 3.69 22.14 17.24
N THR A 266 3.26 22.63 18.39
CA THR A 266 3.09 24.06 18.60
C THR A 266 4.46 24.71 18.77
N ALA A 267 4.69 25.86 18.13
CA ALA A 267 5.83 26.71 18.49
C ALA A 267 5.73 27.08 19.97
N ASN A 268 6.82 26.89 20.71
CA ASN A 268 6.95 27.38 22.09
C ASN A 268 7.11 28.91 22.10
#